data_AF-A0A527Z0A1-F1
#
_entry.id   AF-A0A527Z0A1-F1
#
_cell.length_a   1.000
_cell.length_b   1.000
_cell.length_c   1.000
_cell.angle_alpha   90.00
_cell.angle_beta   90.00
_cell.angle_gamma   90.00
#
_symmetry.space_group_name_H-M   'P 1'
#
loop_
_entity.id
_entity.type
_entity.pdbx_description
1 polymer ?
#
loop_
_entity_poly.entity_id
_entity_poly.type
_entity_poly.pdbx_seq_one_letter_code
_entity_poly.pdbx_strand_id
1 'polypeptide(L)' 'ELLARLKQNFRSVHHVKPPASRDESVELYLLAKDFKGGSGAG' A
#
# COMPACT_ATOMS: atom_id res chain seq x y z
N GLU A 1 -2.82 2.88 -11.45
CA GLU A 1 -2.25 4.21 -11.13
C GLU A 1 -1.89 4.37 -9.65
N LEU A 2 -2.82 4.16 -8.71
CA LEU A 2 -2.57 4.27 -7.26
C LEU A 2 -1.36 3.46 -6.77
N LEU A 3 -1.32 2.15 -7.08
CA LEU A 3 -0.22 1.29 -6.63
C LEU A 3 1.14 1.76 -7.15
N ALA A 4 1.19 2.31 -8.36
CA ALA A 4 2.42 2.85 -8.93
C ALA A 4 2.89 4.08 -8.14
N ARG A 5 1.98 5.00 -7.82
CA ARG A 5 2.27 6.17 -6.96
C ARG A 5 2.75 5.76 -5.57
N LEU A 6 2.14 4.72 -4.96
CA LEU A 6 2.58 4.18 -3.68
C LEU A 6 4.00 3.59 -3.77
N LYS A 7 4.29 2.78 -4.79
CA LYS A 7 5.64 2.22 -5.00
C LYS A 7 6.69 3.29 -5.28
N GLN A 8 6.31 4.41 -5.90
CA GLN A 8 7.21 5.55 -6.11
C GLN A 8 7.53 6.29 -4.81
N ASN A 9 6.55 6.46 -3.92
CA ASN A 9 6.65 7.37 -2.78
C ASN A 9 7.02 6.71 -1.44
N PHE A 10 7.01 5.38 -1.36
CA PHE A 10 7.27 4.62 -0.14
C PHE A 10 8.42 3.63 -0.37
N ARG A 11 9.09 3.21 0.71
CA ARG A 11 10.18 2.24 0.61
C ARG A 11 9.67 0.82 0.37
N SER A 12 8.53 0.48 0.96
CA SER A 12 7.87 -0.80 0.71
C SER A 12 6.34 -0.66 0.71
N VAL A 13 5.68 -1.52 -0.05
CA VAL A 13 4.21 -1.62 -0.13
C VAL A 13 3.83 -3.10 -0.12
N HIS A 14 2.96 -3.49 0.81
CA HIS A 14 2.54 -4.87 1.02
C HIS A 14 1.03 -5.02 0.88
N HIS A 15 0.58 -6.13 0.29
CA HIS A 15 -0.82 -6.54 0.35
C HIS A 15 -1.01 -7.40 1.59
N VAL A 16 -1.99 -7.06 2.43
CA VAL A 16 -2.22 -7.73 3.72
C VAL A 16 -3.69 -8.11 3.81
N LYS A 17 -3.96 -9.39 4.10
CA LYS A 17 -5.28 -9.86 4.54
C LYS A 17 -5.33 -9.77 6.07
N PRO A 18 -6.16 -8.91 6.67
CA PRO A 18 -6.17 -8.78 8.11
C PRO A 18 -6.76 -10.04 8.77
N PRO A 19 -6.37 -10.35 10.02
CA PRO A 19 -6.86 -11.54 10.74
C PRO A 19 -8.37 -11.58 10.93
N ALA A 20 -9.04 -10.43 10.88
CA ALA A 20 -10.50 -10.30 11.00
C ALA A 20 -11.25 -10.56 9.67
N SER A 21 -10.55 -10.68 8.54
CA SER A 21 -11.18 -10.99 7.25
C SER A 21 -11.63 -12.44 7.22
N ARG A 22 -12.88 -12.67 6.83
CA ARG A 22 -13.39 -14.02 6.54
C ARG A 22 -12.60 -14.64 5.39
N ASP A 23 -12.43 -15.96 5.41
CA ASP A 23 -11.63 -16.67 4.39
C ASP A 23 -12.14 -16.43 2.97
N GLU A 24 -13.45 -16.33 2.81
CA GLU A 24 -14.15 -16.01 1.56
C GLU A 24 -14.19 -14.52 1.18
N SER A 25 -13.73 -13.62 2.05
CA SER A 25 -13.62 -12.19 1.71
C SER A 25 -12.33 -11.92 0.91
N VAL A 26 -12.49 -11.18 -0.18
CA VAL A 26 -11.39 -10.70 -1.04
C VAL A 26 -10.79 -9.38 -0.58
N GLU A 27 -11.20 -8.87 0.59
CA GLU A 27 -10.72 -7.59 1.11
C GLU A 27 -9.23 -7.68 1.47
N LEU A 28 -8.43 -6.92 0.73
CA LEU A 28 -6.99 -6.80 0.87
C LEU A 28 -6.63 -5.34 1.16
N TYR A 29 -5.78 -5.15 2.16
CA TYR A 29 -5.27 -3.85 2.57
C TYR A 29 -3.91 -3.62 1.92
N LEU A 30 -3.63 -2.36 1.57
CA LEU A 30 -2.31 -1.92 1.16
C LEU A 30 -1.59 -1.26 2.34
N LEU A 31 -0.49 -1.85 2.78
CA LEU A 31 0.38 -1.29 3.81
C LEU A 31 1.63 -0.69 3.16
N ALA A 32 1.70 0.64 3.11
CA ALA A 32 2.86 1.37 2.61
C ALA A 32 3.71 1.87 3.79
N LYS A 33 5.02 1.62 3.75
CA LYS A 33 5.96 1.94 4.84
C LYS A 33 7.06 2.88 4.38
N ASP A 34 7.58 3.66 5.33
CA ASP A 34 8.68 4.60 5.16
C ASP A 34 8.46 5.54 3.96
N PHE A 35 7.56 6.51 4.14
CA PHE A 35 7.31 7.54 3.13
C PHE A 35 8.59 8.34 2.88
N LYS A 36 9.02 8.39 1.62
CA LYS A 36 10.24 9.09 1.20
C LYS A 36 9.98 10.39 0.44
N GLY A 37 8.72 10.70 0.13
CA GLY A 37 8.33 11.87 -0.68
C GLY A 37 8.84 11.76 -2.12
N GLY A 38 7.95 11.48 -3.07
CA GLY A 38 8.32 11.55 -4.49
C GLY A 38 8.38 12.99 -4.97
N SER A 39 9.37 13.28 -5.81
CA SER A 39 9.55 14.55 -6.52
C SER A 39 8.25 14.92 -7.27
N GLY A 40 7.42 15.76 -6.68
CA GLY A 40 6.14 16.16 -7.27
C GLY A 40 5.18 16.90 -6.34
N ALA A 41 5.68 17.53 -5.28
CA ALA A 41 4.93 18.48 -4.47
C ALA A 41 5.75 19.77 -4.34
N GLY A 42 5.74 20.54 -5.43
CA GLY A 42 6.01 21.97 -5.50
C GLY A 42 4.88 22.60 -6.28
#